data_AF-A0A257K2J5-F1
#
_entry.id   AF-A0A257K2J5-F1
#
_cell.length_a   1.000
_cell.length_b   1.000
_cell.length_c   1.000
_cell.angle_alpha   90.00
_cell.angle_beta   90.00
_cell.angle_gamma   90.00
#
_symmetry.space_group_name_H-M   'P 1'
#
loop_
_entity.id
_entity.type
_entity.pdbx_description
1 polymer ?
#
loop_
_entity_poly.entity_id
_entity_poly.type
_entity_poly.pdbx_seq_one_letter_code
_entity_poly.pdbx_strand_id
1 'polypeptide(L)'
;MKRIKLIFTGAIASVLLLSSCSSDEENGLKENAGAMKTASMLSFESALKKWYASNPAANNDVLPKNDVRVNSEIRNQAVTLLKELGVSASEIDSRKGISDDMFIYFTLEEYSKTLAEQYNQNKN
;
A
#
# COMPACT_ATOMS: atom_id res chain seq x y z
N MET A 1 61.26 6.03 4.31
CA MET A 1 60.64 7.19 4.99
C MET A 1 59.23 6.82 5.44
N LYS A 2 58.98 7.13 6.73
CA LYS A 2 57.77 7.15 7.60
C LYS A 2 56.44 6.52 7.13
N ARG A 3 55.99 5.56 7.96
CA ARG A 3 54.64 5.00 8.11
C ARG A 3 53.74 5.98 8.88
N ILE A 4 52.45 6.06 8.54
CA ILE A 4 51.45 6.62 9.45
C ILE A 4 50.29 5.61 9.56
N LYS A 5 50.23 4.98 10.73
CA LYS A 5 49.03 4.35 11.29
C LYS A 5 48.28 5.45 12.04
N LEU A 6 46.96 5.48 11.98
CA LEU A 6 46.13 6.11 13.00
C LEU A 6 44.84 5.31 13.15
N ILE A 7 44.87 4.47 14.19
CA ILE A 7 43.71 3.86 14.83
C ILE A 7 43.22 4.91 15.81
N PHE A 8 41.93 5.23 15.81
CA PHE A 8 41.26 5.81 16.96
C PHE A 8 40.13 4.89 17.40
N THR A 9 40.49 4.05 18.36
CA THR A 9 39.59 3.32 19.23
C THR A 9 39.04 4.32 20.25
N GLY A 10 37.74 4.50 20.29
CA GLY A 10 37.04 5.28 21.31
C GLY A 10 35.81 4.50 21.77
N ALA A 11 35.91 3.95 22.97
CA ALA A 11 34.94 3.10 23.64
C ALA A 11 33.56 3.76 23.77
N ILE A 12 32.50 2.94 23.75
CA ILE A 12 31.59 2.76 24.90
C ILE A 12 31.05 1.33 24.81
N ALA A 13 31.55 0.50 25.72
CA ALA A 13 30.84 -0.68 26.20
C ALA A 13 29.90 -0.22 27.32
N SER A 14 28.73 -0.86 27.41
CA SER A 14 27.83 -1.05 28.57
C SER A 14 26.41 -0.55 28.31
N VAL A 15 25.51 -1.47 27.96
CA VAL A 15 24.41 -1.89 28.84
C VAL A 15 24.08 -3.35 28.51
N LEU A 16 24.45 -4.24 29.42
CA LEU A 16 23.86 -5.57 29.58
C LEU A 16 22.53 -5.42 30.32
N LEU A 17 21.68 -6.45 30.18
CA LEU A 17 20.51 -6.80 31.00
C LEU A 17 19.16 -6.21 30.52
N LEU A 18 18.31 -7.05 29.93
CA LEU A 18 17.36 -7.86 30.70
C LEU A 18 16.65 -8.88 29.80
N SER A 19 16.88 -10.15 30.11
CA SER A 19 15.98 -11.24 29.79
C SER A 19 14.71 -11.08 30.64
N SER A 20 13.52 -10.98 30.06
CA SER A 20 12.30 -11.58 30.59
C SER A 20 11.15 -11.37 29.61
N CYS A 21 10.46 -12.45 29.28
CA CYS A 21 9.08 -12.39 28.86
C CYS A 21 8.29 -11.68 29.98
N SER A 22 7.62 -10.58 29.69
CA SER A 22 6.42 -10.17 30.40
C SER A 22 5.42 -9.78 29.34
N SER A 23 4.36 -10.56 29.27
CA SER A 23 3.07 -10.14 28.75
C SER A 23 2.66 -8.79 29.34
N ASP A 24 1.84 -8.09 28.59
CA ASP A 24 1.17 -6.83 28.96
C ASP A 24 2.07 -5.59 29.02
N GLU A 25 2.34 -5.01 27.85
CA GLU A 25 2.06 -3.58 27.63
C GLU A 25 1.50 -3.38 26.21
N GLU A 26 0.24 -3.76 26.08
CA GLU A 26 -0.77 -3.08 25.27
C GLU A 26 -0.56 -1.54 25.35
N ASN A 27 -0.50 -0.84 24.21
CA ASN A 27 -0.38 0.63 24.05
C ASN A 27 1.02 1.28 23.85
N GLY A 28 1.95 0.67 23.10
CA GLY A 28 3.25 1.31 22.82
C GLY A 28 3.74 1.39 21.36
N LEU A 29 3.08 0.75 20.39
CA LEU A 29 3.63 0.57 19.03
C LEU A 29 2.63 1.00 17.93
N LYS A 30 2.33 2.30 17.87
CA LYS A 30 1.87 2.98 16.65
C LYS A 30 2.83 4.09 16.20
N GLU A 31 4.10 3.98 16.55
CA GLU A 31 5.16 4.90 16.12
C GLU A 31 6.04 4.31 15.00
N ASN A 32 5.53 3.33 14.26
CA ASN A 32 5.98 3.14 12.88
C ASN A 32 5.00 3.92 12.01
N ALA A 33 5.46 5.04 11.45
CA ALA A 33 4.83 5.69 10.31
C ALA A 33 4.88 4.71 9.11
N GLY A 34 4.07 3.66 9.16
CA GLY A 34 3.72 2.89 7.97
C GLY A 34 2.92 3.80 7.06
N ALA A 35 3.23 3.77 5.76
CA ALA A 35 2.48 4.41 4.68
C ALA A 35 1.02 4.71 5.08
N MET A 36 0.71 5.98 5.41
CA MET A 36 -0.61 6.35 5.90
C MET A 36 -1.57 6.32 4.70
N LYS A 37 -2.36 5.24 4.60
CA LYS A 37 -3.35 5.09 3.53
C LYS A 37 -4.35 6.23 3.58
N THR A 38 -4.60 6.84 2.42
CA THR A 38 -5.60 7.90 2.31
C THR A 38 -7.01 7.31 2.28
N ALA A 39 -8.02 8.17 2.42
CA ALA A 39 -9.42 7.73 2.38
C ALA A 39 -9.79 7.11 1.02
N SER A 40 -9.21 7.59 -0.09
CA SER A 40 -9.45 7.00 -1.42
C SER A 40 -8.77 5.65 -1.57
N MET A 41 -7.57 5.44 -1.00
CA MET A 41 -6.91 4.13 -0.97
C MET A 41 -7.78 3.10 -0.25
N LEU A 42 -8.30 3.45 0.93
CA LEU A 42 -9.21 2.58 1.70
C LEU A 42 -10.53 2.31 0.95
N SER A 43 -11.08 3.32 0.29
CA SER A 43 -12.33 3.19 -0.48
C SER A 43 -12.15 2.28 -1.70
N PHE A 44 -11.02 2.44 -2.41
CA PHE A 44 -10.65 1.58 -3.53
C PHE A 44 -10.43 0.13 -3.08
N GLU A 45 -9.70 -0.12 -1.98
CA GLU A 45 -9.50 -1.47 -1.42
C GLU A 45 -10.81 -2.15 -1.05
N SER A 46 -11.75 -1.40 -0.47
CA SER A 46 -13.08 -1.90 -0.13
C SER A 46 -13.88 -2.29 -1.38
N ALA A 47 -13.91 -1.43 -2.40
CA ALA A 47 -14.55 -1.71 -3.67
C ALA A 47 -13.88 -2.90 -4.40
N LEU A 48 -12.55 -2.98 -4.35
CA LEU A 48 -11.77 -4.06 -4.95
C LEU A 48 -12.12 -5.41 -4.32
N LYS A 49 -12.26 -5.45 -2.99
CA LYS A 49 -12.70 -6.65 -2.27
C LYS A 49 -14.09 -7.09 -2.71
N LYS A 50 -15.05 -6.16 -2.84
CA LYS A 50 -16.40 -6.47 -3.34
C LYS A 50 -16.35 -7.00 -4.78
N TRP A 51 -15.55 -6.37 -5.63
CA TRP A 51 -15.38 -6.77 -7.02
C TRP A 51 -14.77 -8.16 -7.16
N TYR A 52 -13.71 -8.49 -6.41
CA TYR A 52 -13.16 -9.85 -6.37
C TYR A 52 -14.16 -10.87 -5.79
N ALA A 53 -14.91 -10.48 -4.76
CA ALA A 53 -15.92 -11.33 -4.16
C ALA A 53 -17.11 -11.59 -5.09
N SER A 54 -17.34 -10.78 -6.13
CA SER A 54 -18.31 -11.04 -7.20
C SER A 54 -17.83 -12.04 -8.27
N ASN A 55 -16.75 -12.78 -7.99
CA ASN A 55 -16.22 -13.81 -8.88
C ASN A 55 -16.57 -15.22 -8.33
N PRO A 56 -17.43 -16.00 -9.01
CA PRO A 56 -17.96 -17.28 -8.50
C PRO A 56 -17.03 -18.46 -8.77
N ALA A 57 -15.73 -18.34 -8.49
CA ALA A 57 -14.83 -19.50 -8.57
C ALA A 57 -14.89 -20.41 -7.32
N ALA A 58 -15.51 -19.95 -6.22
CA ALA A 58 -15.39 -20.63 -4.92
C ALA A 58 -16.70 -20.85 -4.14
N ASN A 59 -17.84 -20.27 -4.54
CA ASN A 59 -19.13 -20.52 -3.86
C ASN A 59 -20.28 -20.41 -4.85
N ASN A 60 -21.15 -21.42 -4.87
CA ASN A 60 -22.24 -21.64 -5.84
C ASN A 60 -23.39 -20.60 -5.80
N ASP A 61 -23.25 -19.46 -5.11
CA ASP A 61 -24.32 -18.46 -4.91
C ASP A 61 -23.85 -17.00 -5.08
N VAL A 62 -22.83 -16.77 -5.92
CA VAL A 62 -22.19 -15.46 -6.01
C VAL A 62 -22.56 -14.76 -7.32
N LEU A 63 -23.14 -13.56 -7.17
CA LEU A 63 -23.46 -12.61 -8.24
C LEU A 63 -22.38 -12.61 -9.33
N PRO A 64 -22.75 -12.69 -10.63
CA PRO A 64 -21.77 -12.73 -11.70
C PRO A 64 -20.94 -11.44 -11.73
N LYS A 65 -19.68 -11.55 -12.20
CA LYS A 65 -18.74 -10.45 -12.56
C LYS A 65 -19.35 -9.33 -13.45
N ASN A 66 -20.59 -9.49 -13.88
CA ASN A 66 -21.37 -8.55 -14.69
C ASN A 66 -22.39 -7.75 -13.87
N ASP A 67 -22.32 -7.74 -12.52
CA ASP A 67 -23.07 -6.76 -11.74
C ASP A 67 -22.56 -5.36 -12.09
N VAL A 68 -23.32 -4.68 -12.95
CA VAL A 68 -23.04 -3.33 -13.46
C VAL A 68 -22.81 -2.34 -12.32
N ARG A 69 -23.47 -2.54 -11.17
CA ARG A 69 -23.28 -1.66 -10.00
C ARG A 69 -21.91 -1.88 -9.38
N VAL A 70 -21.47 -3.12 -9.22
CA VAL A 70 -20.14 -3.45 -8.65
C VAL A 70 -19.03 -2.95 -9.59
N ASN A 71 -19.17 -3.16 -10.90
CA ASN A 71 -18.21 -2.69 -11.90
C ASN A 71 -18.14 -1.15 -11.97
N SER A 72 -19.29 -0.47 -11.91
CA SER A 72 -19.33 1.00 -11.83
C SER A 72 -18.70 1.52 -10.53
N GLU A 73 -18.99 0.87 -9.39
CA GLU A 73 -18.42 1.25 -8.09
C GLU A 73 -16.89 1.16 -8.11
N ILE A 74 -16.32 0.02 -8.51
CA ILE A 74 -14.85 -0.13 -8.55
C ILE A 74 -14.20 0.85 -9.53
N ARG A 75 -14.82 1.08 -10.70
CA ARG A 75 -14.27 2.01 -11.69
C ARG A 75 -14.29 3.46 -11.18
N ASN A 76 -15.35 3.88 -10.49
CA ASN A 76 -15.42 5.22 -9.89
C ASN A 76 -14.38 5.41 -8.78
N GLN A 77 -14.19 4.40 -7.92
CA GLN A 77 -13.16 4.46 -6.87
C GLN A 77 -11.75 4.45 -7.47
N ALA A 78 -11.51 3.66 -8.51
CA ALA A 78 -10.25 3.63 -9.25
C ALA A 78 -9.91 4.98 -9.87
N VAL A 79 -10.86 5.63 -10.55
CA VAL A 79 -10.68 6.98 -11.12
C VAL A 79 -10.40 8.01 -10.02
N THR A 80 -11.09 7.91 -8.88
CA THR A 80 -10.89 8.84 -7.76
C THR A 80 -9.49 8.69 -7.17
N LEU A 81 -9.05 7.46 -6.93
CA LEU A 81 -7.70 7.17 -6.45
C LEU A 81 -6.64 7.67 -7.44
N LEU A 82 -6.74 7.31 -8.73
CA LEU A 82 -5.77 7.72 -9.75
C LEU A 82 -5.59 9.25 -9.82
N LYS A 83 -6.69 10.02 -9.71
CA LYS A 83 -6.61 11.49 -9.65
C LYS A 83 -5.85 11.98 -8.40
N GLU A 84 -6.09 11.35 -7.25
CA GLU A 84 -5.40 11.69 -6.00
C GLU A 84 -3.92 11.32 -6.04
N LEU A 85 -3.57 10.23 -6.72
CA LEU A 85 -2.18 9.82 -6.97
C LEU A 85 -1.47 10.69 -8.02
N GLY A 86 -2.15 11.69 -8.61
CA GLY A 86 -1.56 12.61 -9.58
C GLY A 86 -1.52 12.10 -11.01
N VAL A 87 -2.20 10.99 -11.33
CA VAL A 87 -2.31 10.50 -12.71
C VAL A 87 -3.14 11.48 -13.54
N SER A 88 -2.59 11.85 -14.70
CA SER A 88 -3.20 12.89 -15.55
C SER A 88 -4.59 12.50 -16.07
N ALA A 89 -5.48 13.49 -16.21
CA ALA A 89 -6.81 13.25 -16.78
C ALA A 89 -6.75 12.65 -18.20
N SER A 90 -5.79 13.09 -19.02
CA SER A 90 -5.55 12.54 -20.36
C SER A 90 -5.17 11.06 -20.33
N GLU A 91 -4.35 10.65 -19.36
CA GLU A 91 -3.96 9.25 -19.22
C GLU A 91 -5.13 8.39 -18.75
N ILE A 92 -5.90 8.86 -17.77
CA ILE A 92 -7.13 8.18 -17.32
C ILE A 92 -8.12 8.06 -18.50
N ASP A 93 -8.30 9.13 -19.28
CA ASP A 93 -9.22 9.16 -20.42
C ASP A 93 -8.81 8.21 -21.54
N SER A 94 -7.50 8.09 -21.82
CA SER A 94 -6.97 7.14 -22.81
C SER A 94 -7.31 5.68 -22.49
N ARG A 95 -7.64 5.40 -21.22
CA ARG A 95 -7.94 4.06 -20.71
C ARG A 95 -9.44 3.80 -20.55
N LYS A 96 -10.33 4.74 -20.88
CA LYS A 96 -11.79 4.55 -20.74
C LYS A 96 -12.33 3.33 -21.50
N GLY A 97 -11.74 2.99 -22.64
CA GLY A 97 -12.16 1.88 -23.51
C GLY A 97 -11.62 0.50 -23.14
N ILE A 98 -10.73 0.38 -22.15
CA ILE A 98 -10.18 -0.92 -21.73
C ILE A 98 -11.13 -1.63 -20.75
N SER A 99 -11.00 -2.95 -20.62
CA SER A 99 -11.80 -3.75 -19.68
C SER A 99 -11.59 -3.33 -18.23
N ASP A 100 -12.55 -3.60 -17.36
CA ASP A 100 -12.44 -3.30 -15.93
C ASP A 100 -11.26 -4.01 -15.29
N ASP A 101 -10.98 -5.28 -15.64
CA ASP A 101 -9.81 -6.01 -15.13
C ASP A 101 -8.49 -5.25 -15.44
N MET A 102 -8.34 -4.76 -16.69
CA MET A 102 -7.13 -4.02 -17.12
C MET A 102 -7.04 -2.64 -16.47
N PHE A 103 -8.18 -1.98 -16.28
CA PHE A 103 -8.24 -0.68 -15.62
C PHE A 103 -7.88 -0.81 -14.13
N ILE A 104 -8.39 -1.83 -13.45
CA ILE A 104 -8.05 -2.15 -12.06
C ILE A 104 -6.57 -2.50 -11.93
N TYR A 105 -6.01 -3.28 -12.85
CA TYR A 105 -4.58 -3.60 -12.85
C TYR A 105 -3.71 -2.34 -12.93
N PHE A 106 -4.05 -1.42 -13.83
CA PHE A 106 -3.37 -0.13 -13.93
C PHE A 106 -3.48 0.67 -12.62
N THR A 107 -4.66 0.72 -12.00
CA THR A 107 -4.82 1.40 -10.70
C THR A 107 -3.97 0.76 -9.60
N LEU A 108 -3.88 -0.58 -9.55
CA LEU A 108 -3.04 -1.28 -8.60
C LEU A 108 -1.55 -1.00 -8.80
N GLU A 109 -1.11 -0.86 -10.06
CA GLU A 109 0.27 -0.51 -10.40
C GLU A 109 0.63 0.86 -9.80
N GLU A 110 -0.17 1.89 -10.09
CA GLU A 110 0.05 3.25 -9.55
C GLU A 110 -0.05 3.29 -8.03
N TYR A 111 -1.04 2.60 -7.46
CA TYR A 111 -1.18 2.47 -6.01
C TYR A 111 0.06 1.87 -5.35
N SER A 112 0.62 0.80 -5.94
CA SER A 112 1.81 0.13 -5.43
C SER A 112 3.06 1.01 -5.47
N LYS A 113 3.20 1.83 -6.54
CA LYS A 113 4.29 2.82 -6.67
C LYS A 113 4.22 3.83 -5.52
N THR A 114 3.04 4.40 -5.26
CA THR A 114 2.86 5.37 -4.17
C THR A 114 3.18 4.77 -2.80
N LEU A 115 2.73 3.53 -2.52
CA LEU A 115 3.07 2.88 -1.24
C LEU A 115 4.58 2.66 -1.08
N ALA A 116 5.26 2.27 -2.16
CA ALA A 116 6.71 2.10 -2.14
C ALA A 116 7.46 3.42 -1.91
N GLU A 117 6.99 4.51 -2.52
CA GLU A 117 7.53 5.86 -2.31
C GLU A 117 7.34 6.33 -0.86
N GLN A 118 6.14 6.16 -0.30
CA GLN A 118 5.87 6.49 1.11
C GLN A 118 6.75 5.69 2.06
N TYR A 119 6.93 4.39 1.80
CA TYR A 119 7.82 3.55 2.59
C TYR A 119 9.28 4.03 2.54
N ASN A 120 9.77 4.40 1.36
CA ASN A 120 11.13 4.92 1.19
C ASN A 120 11.33 6.29 1.85
N GLN A 121 10.31 7.13 1.88
CA GLN A 121 10.35 8.43 2.57
C GLN A 121 10.38 8.26 4.09
N ASN A 122 9.66 7.28 4.65
CA ASN A 122 9.60 7.05 6.09
C ASN A 122 10.82 6.30 6.65
N LYS A 123 11.71 5.81 5.78
CA LYS A 123 12.96 5.12 6.15
C LYS A 123 14.16 6.08 6.29
N ASN A 124 14.07 7.26 5.68
CA ASN A 124 15.09 8.32 5.73
C ASN A 124 14.76 9.36 6.80
#